data_AF-A0A7I8C2X2-F1
#
_entry.id   AF-A0A7I8C2X2-F1
#
_cell.length_a   1.000
_cell.length_b   1.000
_cell.length_c   1.000
_cell.angle_alpha   90.00
_cell.angle_beta   90.00
_cell.angle_gamma   90.00
#
_symmetry.space_group_name_H-M   'P 1'
#
loop_
_entity.id
_entity.type
_entity.pdbx_description
1 polymer ?
#
loop_
_entity_poly.entity_id
_entity_poly.type
_entity_poly.pdbx_seq_one_letter_code
_entity_poly.pdbx_strand_id
1 'polypeptide(L)'
;MLLTASVVNECGYCTAAHSTVAKGMLKVPAAVVAAVRSQQPLADAKLNALVNLTRELVLARGRVATATIESFLNAGYRNDQIGEVIIGVALKTMSNYTHHLSPVEIDSAFKAEA
;
A
#
# COMPACT_ATOMS: atom_id res chain seq x y z
N MET A 1 -3.58 -0.95 -0.75
CA MET A 1 -2.64 -1.88 -0.07
C MET A 1 -1.25 -1.95 -0.72
N LEU A 2 -1.07 -2.42 -1.97
CA LEU A 2 0.29 -2.68 -2.51
C LEU A 2 1.21 -1.44 -2.54
N LEU A 3 0.67 -0.30 -2.96
CA LEU A 3 1.38 0.98 -2.89
C LEU A 3 1.71 1.35 -1.43
N THR A 4 0.73 1.26 -0.53
CA THR A 4 0.92 1.55 0.90
C THR A 4 2.04 0.70 1.50
N ALA A 5 2.04 -0.62 1.28
CA ALA A 5 3.09 -1.51 1.77
C ALA A 5 4.46 -1.14 1.17
N SER A 6 4.52 -0.78 -0.11
CA SER A 6 5.78 -0.36 -0.76
C SER A 6 6.33 0.95 -0.21
N VAL A 7 5.46 1.91 0.12
CA VAL A 7 5.83 3.18 0.75
C VAL A 7 6.37 2.94 2.16
N VAL A 8 5.68 2.13 2.96
CA VAL A 8 6.09 1.81 4.33
C VAL A 8 7.38 0.99 4.38
N ASN A 9 7.57 0.08 3.43
CA ASN A 9 8.82 -0.67 3.26
C ASN A 9 9.91 0.15 2.55
N GLU A 10 9.68 1.42 2.20
CA GLU A 10 10.67 2.28 1.56
C GLU A 10 11.28 1.69 0.26
N CYS A 11 10.47 0.95 -0.52
CA CYS A 11 10.92 0.47 -1.85
C CYS A 11 10.58 1.52 -2.92
N GLY A 12 11.59 2.27 -3.39
CA GLY A 12 11.44 3.29 -4.44
C GLY A 12 10.88 2.74 -5.75
N TYR A 13 11.51 1.70 -6.30
CA TYR A 13 11.05 1.05 -7.55
C TYR A 13 9.59 0.60 -7.45
N CYS A 14 9.26 -0.10 -6.37
CA CYS A 14 7.93 -0.64 -6.15
C CYS A 14 6.88 0.47 -5.96
N THR A 15 7.26 1.56 -5.29
CA THR A 15 6.42 2.73 -5.08
C THR A 15 6.13 3.42 -6.41
N ALA A 16 7.14 3.58 -7.28
CA ALA A 16 6.96 4.13 -8.63
C ALA A 16 6.06 3.25 -9.51
N ALA A 17 6.34 1.95 -9.57
CA ALA A 17 5.56 1.00 -10.37
C ALA A 17 4.09 0.95 -9.91
N HIS A 18 3.82 0.79 -8.62
CA HIS A 18 2.44 0.72 -8.11
C HIS A 18 1.71 2.07 -8.16
N SER A 19 2.41 3.20 -8.11
CA SER A 19 1.79 4.51 -8.36
C SER A 19 1.36 4.64 -9.81
N THR A 20 2.20 4.20 -10.75
CA THR A 20 1.91 4.22 -12.19
C THR A 20 0.71 3.33 -12.52
N VAL A 21 0.69 2.10 -12.01
CA VAL A 21 -0.43 1.17 -12.20
C VAL A 21 -1.72 1.72 -11.57
N ALA A 22 -1.65 2.28 -10.36
CA ALA A 22 -2.82 2.84 -9.68
C ALA A 22 -3.46 3.98 -10.49
N LYS A 23 -2.67 4.95 -10.96
CA LYS A 23 -3.17 6.08 -11.77
C LYS A 23 -3.60 5.65 -13.18
N GLY A 24 -2.76 4.86 -13.85
CA GLY A 24 -2.90 4.53 -15.26
C GLY A 24 -3.94 3.45 -15.55
N MET A 25 -3.81 2.29 -14.91
CA MET A 25 -4.65 1.11 -15.18
C MET A 25 -5.91 1.10 -14.32
N LEU A 26 -5.74 1.34 -13.01
CA LEU A 26 -6.86 1.27 -12.06
C LEU A 26 -7.64 2.59 -11.93
N LYS A 27 -7.18 3.65 -12.61
CA LYS A 27 -7.80 4.99 -12.61
C LYS A 27 -8.04 5.56 -11.21
N VAL A 28 -7.17 5.20 -10.25
CA VAL A 28 -7.19 5.79 -8.91
C VAL A 28 -6.87 7.28 -9.03
N PRO A 29 -7.66 8.18 -8.40
CA PRO A 29 -7.40 9.61 -8.46
C PRO A 29 -5.98 9.96 -8.01
N ALA A 30 -5.31 10.88 -8.73
CA ALA A 30 -3.93 11.25 -8.46
C ALA A 30 -3.72 11.77 -7.02
N ALA A 31 -4.72 12.48 -6.47
CA ALA A 31 -4.70 12.97 -5.09
C ALA A 31 -4.67 11.84 -4.05
N VAL A 32 -5.37 10.73 -4.30
CA VAL A 32 -5.33 9.54 -3.42
C VAL A 32 -3.95 8.91 -3.46
N VAL A 33 -3.37 8.73 -4.65
CA VAL A 33 -2.01 8.18 -4.79
C VAL A 33 -0.97 9.08 -4.11
N ALA A 34 -1.07 10.40 -4.28
CA ALA A 34 -0.19 11.37 -3.63
C ALA A 34 -0.31 11.33 -2.09
N ALA A 35 -1.53 11.25 -1.56
CA ALA A 35 -1.77 11.13 -0.13
C ALA A 35 -1.20 9.82 0.44
N VAL A 36 -1.37 8.68 -0.25
CA VAL A 36 -0.76 7.41 0.17
C VAL A 36 0.77 7.49 0.19
N ARG A 37 1.40 8.07 -0.85
CA ARG A 37 2.86 8.26 -0.94
C ARG A 37 3.42 9.16 0.16
N SER A 38 2.71 10.23 0.48
CA SER A 38 3.06 11.18 1.54
C SER A 38 2.57 10.74 2.93
N GLN A 39 2.03 9.53 3.03
CA GLN A 39 1.49 8.92 4.24
C GLN A 39 0.37 9.71 4.92
N GLN A 40 -0.31 10.60 4.18
CA GLN A 40 -1.42 11.40 4.67
C GLN A 40 -2.74 10.63 4.73
N PRO A 41 -3.69 11.03 5.59
CA PRO A 41 -5.04 10.50 5.59
C PRO A 41 -5.76 10.71 4.26
N LEU A 42 -6.67 9.80 3.92
CA LEU A 42 -7.55 9.91 2.76
C LEU A 42 -8.94 10.42 3.17
N ALA A 43 -9.54 11.25 2.30
CA ALA A 43 -10.91 11.73 2.48
C ALA A 43 -11.96 10.61 2.34
N ASP A 44 -11.70 9.62 1.49
CA ASP A 44 -12.53 8.43 1.38
C ASP A 44 -12.26 7.51 2.60
N ALA A 45 -13.25 7.40 3.49
CA ALA A 45 -13.12 6.63 4.73
C ALA A 45 -12.82 5.14 4.48
N LYS A 46 -13.35 4.56 3.40
CA LYS A 46 -13.15 3.15 3.05
C LYS A 46 -11.74 2.89 2.53
N LEU A 47 -11.19 3.78 1.70
CA LEU A 47 -9.80 3.69 1.29
C LEU A 47 -8.85 4.00 2.45
N ASN A 48 -9.19 4.98 3.30
CA ASN A 48 -8.38 5.33 4.46
C ASN A 48 -8.24 4.15 5.43
N ALA A 49 -9.32 3.43 5.70
CA ALA A 49 -9.29 2.25 6.56
C ALA A 49 -8.40 1.13 5.99
N LEU A 50 -8.45 0.89 4.66
CA LEU A 50 -7.56 -0.07 3.99
C LEU A 50 -6.09 0.34 4.08
N VAL A 51 -5.79 1.63 3.90
CA VAL A 51 -4.43 2.18 4.02
C VAL A 51 -3.92 2.02 5.45
N ASN A 52 -4.73 2.36 6.45
CA ASN A 52 -4.35 2.27 7.86
C ASN A 52 -4.09 0.82 8.28
N LEU A 53 -5.00 -0.10 7.93
CA LEU A 53 -4.80 -1.52 8.21
C LEU A 53 -3.52 -2.03 7.54
N THR A 54 -3.30 -1.72 6.26
CA THR A 54 -2.08 -2.15 5.55
C THR A 54 -0.82 -1.61 6.21
N ARG A 55 -0.81 -0.32 6.55
CA ARG A 55 0.34 0.36 7.17
C ARG A 55 0.68 -0.27 8.52
N GLU A 56 -0.32 -0.42 9.39
CA GLU A 56 -0.10 -0.99 10.72
C GLU A 56 0.31 -2.46 10.64
N LEU A 57 -0.26 -3.23 9.71
CA LEU A 57 0.12 -4.63 9.52
C LEU A 57 1.61 -4.78 9.17
N VAL A 58 2.13 -3.89 8.32
CA VAL A 58 3.57 -3.84 7.98
C VAL A 58 4.40 -3.41 9.20
N LEU A 59 4.10 -2.25 9.79
CA LEU A 59 4.90 -1.66 10.88
C LEU A 59 4.90 -2.53 12.15
N ALA A 60 3.74 -3.04 12.55
CA ALA A 60 3.56 -3.85 13.75
C ALA A 60 3.84 -5.35 13.51
N ARG A 61 4.28 -5.72 12.30
CA ARG A 61 4.57 -7.11 11.90
C ARG A 61 3.39 -8.04 12.23
N GLY A 62 2.19 -7.63 11.82
CA GLY A 62 0.93 -8.37 12.02
C GLY A 62 0.28 -8.20 13.39
N ARG A 63 0.91 -7.52 14.37
CA ARG A 63 0.32 -7.22 15.68
C ARG A 63 -0.55 -5.96 15.63
N VAL A 64 -1.59 -6.01 14.80
CA VAL A 64 -2.51 -4.88 14.58
C VAL A 64 -3.44 -4.70 15.78
N ALA A 65 -3.66 -3.45 16.19
CA ALA A 65 -4.62 -3.11 17.22
C ALA A 65 -6.06 -3.47 16.82
N THR A 66 -6.84 -3.95 17.79
CA THR A 66 -8.27 -4.29 17.58
C THR A 66 -9.05 -3.13 16.97
N ALA A 67 -8.79 -1.90 17.42
CA ALA A 67 -9.46 -0.69 16.91
C ALA A 67 -9.25 -0.46 15.41
N THR A 68 -8.09 -0.83 14.86
CA THR A 68 -7.80 -0.70 13.42
C THR A 68 -8.55 -1.76 12.62
N ILE A 69 -8.63 -2.99 13.14
CA ILE A 69 -9.43 -4.07 12.53
C ILE A 69 -10.91 -3.69 12.53
N GLU A 70 -11.43 -3.21 13.66
CA GLU A 70 -12.82 -2.75 13.78
C GLU A 70 -13.11 -1.60 12.81
N SER A 71 -12.21 -0.61 12.72
CA SER A 71 -12.34 0.50 11.76
C SER A 71 -12.40 0.03 10.31
N PHE A 72 -11.62 -1.01 9.96
CA PHE A 72 -11.66 -1.63 8.63
C PHE A 72 -13.01 -2.30 8.35
N LEU A 73 -13.53 -3.09 9.30
CA LEU A 73 -14.83 -3.75 9.13
C LEU A 73 -15.98 -2.74 9.09
N ASN A 74 -15.96 -1.72 9.96
CA ASN A 74 -16.95 -0.64 10.01
C ASN A 74 -16.96 0.21 8.72
N ALA A 75 -15.84 0.27 8.00
CA ALA A 75 -15.77 0.90 6.68
C ALA A 75 -16.40 0.06 5.55
N GLY A 76 -16.99 -1.10 5.88
CA GLY A 76 -17.72 -1.96 4.96
C GLY A 76 -16.85 -2.98 4.22
N TYR A 77 -15.71 -3.37 4.81
CA TYR A 77 -14.98 -4.57 4.40
C TYR A 77 -15.42 -5.78 5.21
N ARG A 78 -15.14 -6.97 4.70
CA ARG A 78 -15.44 -8.24 5.37
C ARG A 78 -14.22 -8.84 6.05
N ASN A 79 -14.44 -9.72 7.01
CA ASN A 79 -13.37 -10.42 7.74
C ASN A 79 -12.41 -11.20 6.81
N ASP A 80 -12.92 -11.86 5.77
CA ASP A 80 -12.10 -12.59 4.79
C ASP A 80 -11.15 -11.68 4.01
N GLN A 81 -11.52 -10.41 3.82
CA GLN A 81 -10.68 -9.43 3.12
C GLN A 81 -9.46 -9.00 3.94
N ILE A 82 -9.43 -9.26 5.25
CA ILE A 82 -8.19 -9.10 6.06
C ILE A 82 -7.11 -10.06 5.54
N GLY A 83 -7.50 -11.30 5.17
CA GLY A 83 -6.61 -12.28 4.55
C GLY A 83 -6.04 -11.78 3.22
N GLU A 84 -6.86 -11.12 2.39
CA GLU A 84 -6.42 -10.50 1.14
C GLU A 84 -5.38 -9.41 1.38
N VAL A 85 -5.56 -8.58 2.41
CA VAL A 85 -4.57 -7.55 2.80
C VAL A 85 -3.27 -8.19 3.27
N ILE A 86 -3.32 -9.27 4.05
CA ILE A 86 -2.15 -10.03 4.49
C ILE A 86 -1.39 -10.61 3.29
N ILE A 87 -2.09 -11.19 2.32
CA ILE A 87 -1.49 -11.70 1.08
C ILE A 87 -0.79 -10.57 0.33
N GLY A 88 -1.46 -9.42 0.19
CA GLY A 88 -0.88 -8.24 -0.44
C GLY A 88 0.38 -7.74 0.27
N VAL A 89 0.38 -7.72 1.60
CA VAL A 89 1.58 -7.36 2.38
C VAL A 89 2.68 -8.41 2.23
N ALA A 90 2.38 -9.70 2.31
CA ALA A 90 3.38 -10.76 2.14
C ALA A 90 4.06 -10.69 0.76
N LEU A 91 3.26 -10.54 -0.30
CA LEU A 91 3.75 -10.33 -1.67
C LEU A 91 4.67 -9.11 -1.74
N LYS A 92 4.27 -7.99 -1.12
CA LYS A 92 5.08 -6.78 -1.14
C LYS A 92 6.33 -6.89 -0.29
N THR A 93 6.29 -7.50 0.88
CA THR A 93 7.48 -7.77 1.69
C THR A 93 8.51 -8.55 0.89
N MET A 94 8.12 -9.66 0.24
CA MET A 94 9.03 -10.39 -0.66
C MET A 94 9.59 -9.50 -1.77
N SER A 95 8.71 -8.87 -2.56
CA SER A 95 9.10 -8.07 -3.73
C SER A 95 9.93 -6.83 -3.38
N ASN A 96 9.60 -6.13 -2.29
CA ASN A 96 10.31 -4.96 -1.79
C ASN A 96 11.71 -5.36 -1.32
N TYR A 97 11.82 -6.43 -0.53
CA TYR A 97 13.11 -6.88 -0.02
C TYR A 97 14.02 -7.38 -1.13
N THR A 98 13.48 -8.05 -2.16
CA THR A 98 14.26 -8.38 -3.36
C THR A 98 14.86 -7.14 -4.01
N HIS A 99 14.10 -6.05 -4.15
CA HIS A 99 14.63 -4.79 -4.72
C HIS A 99 15.62 -4.07 -3.79
N HIS A 100 15.46 -4.18 -2.47
CA HIS A 100 16.45 -3.65 -1.53
C HIS A 100 17.78 -4.38 -1.64
N LEU A 101 17.75 -5.70 -1.81
CA LEU A 101 18.94 -6.54 -1.94
C LEU A 101 19.55 -6.52 -3.34
N SER A 102 18.74 -6.19 -4.36
CA SER A 102 19.14 -6.13 -5.76
C SER A 102 18.53 -4.88 -6.40
N PRO A 103 19.12 -3.70 -6.14
CA PRO A 103 18.61 -2.45 -6.69
C PRO A 103 18.78 -2.46 -8.21
N VAL A 104 17.69 -2.15 -8.90
CA VAL A 104 17.66 -1.94 -10.35
C VAL A 104 17.16 -0.54 -10.65
N GLU A 105 17.59 0.01 -11.79
CA GLU A 105 17.05 1.29 -12.24
C GLU A 105 15.54 1.19 -12.48
N ILE A 106 14.83 2.28 -12.18
CA ILE A 106 13.40 2.38 -12.47
C ILE A 106 13.21 2.42 -13.98
N ASP A 107 12.37 1.52 -14.49
CA ASP A 107 12.00 1.46 -15.89
C ASP A 107 11.46 2.80 -16.39
N SER A 108 11.73 3.13 -17.64
CA SER A 108 11.27 4.37 -18.28
C SER A 108 9.77 4.59 -18.13
N ALA A 109 8.97 3.52 -18.16
CA ALA A 109 7.53 3.54 -17.97
C ALA A 109 7.07 4.03 -16.59
N PHE A 110 7.92 3.94 -15.55
CA PHE A 110 7.57 4.32 -14.17
C PHE A 110 8.29 5.58 -13.69
N LYS A 111 9.21 6.15 -14.48
CA LYS A 111 10.04 7.31 -14.08
C LYS A 111 9.23 8.55 -13.68
N ALA A 112 8.03 8.73 -14.20
CA ALA A 112 7.15 9.83 -13.80
C ALA A 112 6.69 9.76 -12.33
N GLU A 113 6.83 8.59 -11.70
CA GLU A 113 6.47 8.32 -10.30
C GLU A 113 7.69 7.94 -9.43
N ALA A 114 8.92 8.15 -9.94
CA ALA A 114 10.14 7.90 -9.19
C ALA A 114 10.19 8.69 -7.87
#